data_AF-N0CSM6-F1
#
_entry.id   AF-N0CSM6-F1
#
_cell.length_a   1.000
_cell.length_b   1.000
_cell.length_c   1.000
_cell.angle_alpha   90.00
_cell.angle_beta   90.00
_cell.angle_gamma   90.00
#
_symmetry.space_group_name_H-M   'P 1'
#
loop_
_entity.id
_entity.type
_entity.pdbx_description
1 polymer ?
#
loop_
_entity_poly.entity_id
_entity_poly.type
_entity_poly.pdbx_seq_one_letter_code
_entity_poly.pdbx_strand_id
1 'polypeptide(L)'
;MSRRGLWTDVRLRAAWARQDWAAILREYRRAAGLSQRELEPLVGMPQPHISAIETGRRQVTSADVRARITEGLRVPPELTGMTPQRPNTEWAPPLELRERIAHGHATGRTDTRTAEWIGEVLAQHRRDEDKVGGRELWPTVRSQLDAVTLLIPTASGAVADRLLLLAAEHAHWLSWVAAEEDQRGAALAWIDMAHGWAVDGGHADMASWVHRIRARYSLQGGDPVRALRTAEQARQTVGLSPAAASVATHQAAIAAAAVGERVRARLLADQAHDLALQVPDEEDRPGWLYWLTPTRAALDVASTAYACREWQAAADGFREALPGLGGYPRDQAYYQAKMDDALRRL
;
A
#
# COMPACT_ATOMS: atom_id res chain seq x y z
N MET A 1 -1.09 27.04 -18.72
CA MET A 1 -0.96 25.84 -17.86
C MET A 1 -1.53 24.63 -18.60
N SER A 2 -0.87 23.47 -18.53
CA SER A 2 -1.49 22.23 -19.00
C SER A 2 -2.76 21.95 -18.18
N ARG A 3 -3.84 21.45 -18.79
CA ARG A 3 -5.08 21.11 -18.08
C ARG A 3 -4.86 20.09 -16.96
N ARG A 4 -3.82 19.25 -17.05
CA ARG A 4 -3.38 18.37 -15.95
C ARG A 4 -2.78 19.13 -14.77
N GLY A 5 -2.10 20.25 -15.02
CA GLY A 5 -1.53 21.12 -13.99
C GLY A 5 -2.57 21.90 -13.18
N LEU A 6 -3.85 21.92 -13.58
CA LEU A 6 -4.94 22.48 -12.78
C LEU A 6 -5.24 21.61 -11.55
N TRP A 7 -5.01 20.31 -11.67
CA TRP A 7 -5.27 19.32 -10.62
C TRP A 7 -4.23 19.31 -9.51
N THR A 8 -3.27 20.25 -9.51
CA THR A 8 -2.43 20.52 -8.34
C THR A 8 -3.12 21.44 -7.33
N ASP A 9 -4.23 22.09 -7.68
CA ASP A 9 -5.02 22.93 -6.76
C ASP A 9 -5.67 22.05 -5.66
N VAL A 10 -5.37 22.38 -4.40
CA VAL A 10 -5.81 21.64 -3.21
C VAL A 10 -7.34 21.65 -3.07
N ARG A 11 -8.01 22.75 -3.43
CA ARG A 11 -9.48 22.86 -3.32
C ARG A 11 -10.18 22.00 -4.35
N LEU A 12 -9.65 21.96 -5.57
CA LEU A 12 -10.15 21.08 -6.63
C LEU A 12 -9.97 19.60 -6.27
N ARG A 13 -8.79 19.23 -5.72
CA ARG A 13 -8.56 17.86 -5.21
C ARG A 13 -9.46 17.50 -4.03
N ALA A 14 -9.67 18.42 -3.08
CA ALA A 14 -10.55 18.19 -1.94
C ALA A 14 -12.03 18.08 -2.35
N ALA A 15 -12.47 18.81 -3.38
CA ALA A 15 -13.79 18.66 -3.97
C ALA A 15 -13.97 17.28 -4.64
N TRP A 16 -12.93 16.83 -5.36
CA TRP A 16 -12.90 15.51 -5.97
C TRP A 16 -12.96 14.37 -4.94
N ALA A 17 -12.17 14.45 -3.87
CA ALA A 17 -12.17 13.45 -2.80
C ALA A 17 -13.55 13.30 -2.12
N ARG A 18 -14.31 14.39 -2.00
CA ARG A 18 -15.66 14.40 -1.44
C ARG A 18 -16.76 14.04 -2.43
N GLN A 19 -16.40 13.77 -3.70
CA GLN A 19 -17.35 13.57 -4.81
C GLN A 19 -18.37 14.71 -4.93
N ASP A 20 -17.94 15.94 -4.62
CA ASP A 20 -18.75 17.15 -4.63
C ASP A 20 -18.71 17.76 -6.04
N TRP A 21 -19.57 17.27 -6.93
CA TRP A 21 -19.63 17.66 -8.33
C TRP A 21 -19.88 19.15 -8.55
N ALA A 22 -20.62 19.79 -7.64
CA ALA A 22 -20.84 21.23 -7.70
C ALA A 22 -19.53 21.99 -7.39
N ALA A 23 -18.79 21.57 -6.36
CA ALA A 23 -17.49 22.16 -6.06
C ALA A 23 -16.42 21.84 -7.12
N ILE A 24 -16.43 20.65 -7.71
CA ILE A 24 -15.48 20.26 -8.78
C ILE A 24 -15.59 21.23 -9.96
N LEU A 25 -16.80 21.49 -10.46
CA LEU A 25 -17.01 22.41 -11.60
C LEU A 25 -16.57 23.84 -11.25
N ARG A 26 -16.94 24.34 -10.06
CA ARG A 26 -16.57 25.70 -9.61
C ARG A 26 -15.05 25.86 -9.47
N GLU A 27 -14.40 24.94 -8.78
CA GLU A 27 -12.96 25.01 -8.52
C GLU A 27 -12.14 24.79 -9.80
N TYR A 28 -12.60 23.92 -10.71
CA TYR A 28 -11.95 23.75 -12.01
C TYR A 28 -12.02 25.03 -12.85
N ARG A 29 -13.21 25.67 -12.94
CA ARG A 29 -13.36 26.96 -13.62
C ARG A 29 -12.48 28.04 -13.00
N ARG A 30 -12.45 28.11 -11.67
CA ARG A 30 -11.62 29.07 -10.92
C ARG A 30 -10.14 28.90 -11.26
N ALA A 31 -9.64 27.67 -11.20
CA ALA A 31 -8.24 27.35 -11.50
C ALA A 31 -7.88 27.59 -12.98
N ALA A 32 -8.83 27.34 -13.89
CA ALA A 32 -8.63 27.47 -15.33
C ALA A 32 -8.94 28.86 -15.89
N GLY A 33 -9.55 29.76 -15.11
CA GLY A 33 -10.04 31.06 -15.56
C GLY A 33 -11.23 30.99 -16.54
N LEU A 34 -12.04 29.93 -16.47
CA LEU A 34 -13.12 29.67 -17.45
C LEU A 34 -14.48 30.18 -16.96
N SER A 35 -15.32 30.64 -17.87
CA SER A 35 -16.76 30.84 -17.67
C SER A 35 -17.54 29.51 -17.77
N GLN A 36 -18.81 29.50 -17.33
CA GLN A 36 -19.66 28.29 -17.47
C GLN A 36 -19.93 27.94 -18.94
N ARG A 37 -19.99 28.92 -19.84
CA ARG A 37 -20.13 28.69 -21.30
C ARG A 37 -18.89 28.07 -21.92
N GLU A 38 -17.71 28.39 -21.41
CA GLU A 38 -16.46 27.79 -21.88
C GLU A 38 -16.23 26.39 -21.27
N LEU A 39 -16.87 26.09 -20.14
CA LEU A 39 -16.87 24.76 -19.53
C LEU A 39 -17.77 23.77 -20.27
N GLU A 40 -18.89 24.25 -20.85
CA GLU A 40 -19.87 23.46 -21.60
C GLU A 40 -19.27 22.49 -22.65
N PRO A 41 -18.41 22.94 -23.59
CA PRO A 41 -17.80 22.04 -24.55
C PRO A 41 -16.81 21.05 -23.92
N LEU A 42 -16.28 21.33 -22.73
CA LEU A 42 -15.36 20.43 -22.03
C LEU A 42 -16.11 19.27 -21.40
N VAL A 43 -17.21 19.53 -20.70
CA VAL A 43 -17.96 18.49 -19.98
C VAL A 43 -19.16 17.93 -20.76
N GLY A 44 -19.35 18.38 -22.01
CA GLY A 44 -20.43 17.94 -22.90
C GLY A 44 -21.81 18.15 -22.29
N MET A 45 -22.01 19.31 -21.65
CA MET A 45 -23.22 19.67 -20.92
C MET A 45 -23.56 21.16 -21.12
N PRO A 46 -24.81 21.51 -21.50
CA PRO A 46 -25.22 22.89 -21.68
C PRO A 46 -25.03 23.77 -20.43
N GLN A 47 -24.63 25.03 -20.62
CA GLN A 47 -24.41 25.98 -19.53
C GLN A 47 -25.58 26.06 -18.50
N PRO A 48 -26.87 26.03 -18.89
CA PRO A 48 -27.97 26.02 -17.92
C PRO A 48 -27.92 24.83 -16.95
N HIS A 49 -27.46 23.65 -17.39
CA HIS A 49 -27.29 22.49 -16.53
C HIS A 49 -26.08 22.63 -15.60
N ILE A 50 -24.96 23.18 -16.11
CA ILE A 50 -23.78 23.49 -15.29
C ILE A 50 -24.16 24.46 -14.17
N SER A 51 -24.91 25.52 -14.49
CA SER A 51 -25.41 26.47 -13.49
C SER A 51 -26.33 25.81 -12.46
N ALA A 52 -27.23 24.93 -12.89
CA ALA A 52 -28.12 24.21 -11.97
C ALA A 52 -27.35 23.30 -11.00
N ILE A 53 -26.24 22.70 -11.46
CA ILE A 53 -25.34 21.90 -10.61
C ILE A 53 -24.55 22.78 -9.65
N GLU A 54 -23.89 23.84 -10.15
CA GLU A 54 -23.11 24.75 -9.30
C GLU A 54 -23.95 25.44 -8.21
N THR A 55 -25.24 25.66 -8.46
CA THR A 55 -26.19 26.26 -7.48
C THR A 55 -26.91 25.24 -6.61
N GLY A 56 -26.64 23.94 -6.78
CA GLY A 56 -27.26 22.86 -6.00
C GLY A 56 -28.72 22.55 -6.37
N ARG A 57 -29.29 23.21 -7.38
CA ARG A 57 -30.63 22.94 -7.90
C ARG A 57 -30.72 21.60 -8.64
N ARG A 58 -29.58 21.04 -9.07
CA ARG A 58 -29.47 19.74 -9.73
C ARG A 58 -28.28 18.97 -9.19
N GLN A 59 -28.49 17.70 -8.84
CA GLN A 59 -27.43 16.79 -8.39
C GLN A 59 -26.92 15.92 -9.54
N VAL A 60 -25.63 15.57 -9.52
CA VAL A 60 -25.02 14.66 -10.51
C VAL A 60 -25.07 13.22 -9.96
N THR A 61 -26.14 12.52 -10.31
CA THR A 61 -26.41 11.14 -9.85
C THR A 61 -26.03 10.08 -10.87
N SER A 62 -26.17 10.35 -12.17
CA SER A 62 -25.90 9.40 -13.26
C SER A 62 -24.40 9.14 -13.45
N ALA A 63 -24.04 7.85 -13.57
CA ALA A 63 -22.67 7.41 -13.85
C ALA A 63 -22.14 7.94 -15.21
N ASP A 64 -22.98 7.98 -16.24
CA ASP A 64 -22.60 8.49 -17.57
C ASP A 64 -22.23 9.97 -17.53
N VAL A 65 -22.94 10.75 -16.72
CA VAL A 65 -22.67 12.19 -16.53
C VAL A 65 -21.37 12.38 -15.75
N ARG A 66 -21.12 11.55 -14.72
CA ARG A 66 -19.86 11.56 -13.97
C ARG A 66 -18.68 11.22 -14.87
N ALA A 67 -18.80 10.17 -15.70
CA ALA A 67 -17.77 9.76 -16.65
C ALA A 67 -17.43 10.87 -17.66
N ARG A 68 -18.47 11.51 -18.23
CA ARG A 68 -18.29 12.62 -19.17
C ARG A 68 -17.61 13.84 -18.55
N ILE A 69 -17.99 14.22 -17.33
CA ILE A 69 -17.32 15.30 -16.59
C ILE A 69 -15.85 14.91 -16.32
N THR A 70 -15.62 13.68 -15.88
CA THR A 70 -14.27 13.16 -15.55
C THR A 70 -13.34 13.22 -16.76
N GLU A 71 -13.80 12.74 -17.92
CA GLU A 71 -13.07 12.78 -19.18
C GLU A 71 -12.85 14.23 -19.65
N GLY A 72 -13.91 15.03 -19.63
CA GLY A 72 -13.91 16.41 -20.08
C GLY A 72 -12.94 17.33 -19.34
N LEU A 73 -12.88 17.18 -18.02
CA LEU A 73 -11.95 17.91 -17.16
C LEU A 73 -10.52 17.35 -17.19
N ARG A 74 -10.32 16.24 -17.91
CA ARG A 74 -9.07 15.46 -17.96
C ARG A 74 -8.55 15.17 -16.56
N VAL A 75 -9.44 14.66 -15.71
CA VAL A 75 -9.08 14.24 -14.34
C VAL A 75 -7.89 13.29 -14.44
N PRO A 76 -6.79 13.55 -13.71
CA PRO A 76 -5.62 12.70 -13.73
C PRO A 76 -5.98 11.26 -13.33
N PRO A 77 -5.45 10.24 -14.03
CA PRO A 77 -5.74 8.83 -13.75
C PRO A 77 -5.51 8.42 -12.29
N GLU A 78 -4.57 9.07 -11.61
CA GLU A 78 -4.28 8.88 -10.19
C GLU A 78 -5.45 9.35 -9.27
N LEU A 79 -6.25 10.30 -9.72
CA LEU A 79 -7.44 10.78 -9.00
C LEU A 79 -8.69 9.95 -9.36
N THR A 80 -8.74 9.38 -10.56
CA THR A 80 -9.86 8.51 -10.97
C THR A 80 -9.70 7.06 -10.49
N GLY A 81 -8.58 6.72 -9.83
CA GLY A 81 -8.33 5.37 -9.34
C GLY A 81 -7.93 4.37 -10.44
N MET A 82 -7.23 4.84 -11.47
CA MET A 82 -6.73 4.05 -12.63
C MET A 82 -7.81 3.53 -13.59
N THR A 83 -7.44 3.50 -14.87
CA THR A 83 -8.22 2.97 -15.99
C THR A 83 -8.78 1.58 -15.64
N PRO A 84 -10.04 1.25 -15.97
CA PRO A 84 -10.46 -0.14 -16.00
C PRO A 84 -9.80 -0.80 -17.21
N GLN A 85 -8.51 -1.13 -17.12
CA GLN A 85 -7.99 -2.21 -17.91
C GLN A 85 -8.63 -3.48 -17.34
N ARG A 86 -9.29 -4.26 -18.22
CA ARG A 86 -9.79 -5.57 -17.81
C ARG A 86 -8.60 -6.35 -17.21
N PRO A 87 -8.79 -7.08 -16.09
CA PRO A 87 -7.76 -7.95 -15.56
C PRO A 87 -7.20 -8.79 -16.71
N ASN A 88 -5.87 -8.83 -16.87
CA ASN A 88 -5.28 -9.77 -17.81
C ASN A 88 -5.75 -11.17 -17.41
N THR A 89 -6.41 -11.88 -18.32
CA THR A 89 -6.97 -13.22 -18.07
C THR A 89 -5.90 -14.23 -17.64
N GLU A 90 -4.64 -13.98 -18.00
CA GLU A 90 -3.48 -14.78 -17.59
C GLU A 90 -3.26 -14.77 -16.07
N TRP A 91 -3.49 -13.62 -15.41
CA TRP A 91 -3.24 -13.43 -13.99
C TRP A 91 -4.51 -13.47 -13.14
N ALA A 92 -5.67 -13.67 -13.78
CA ALA A 92 -6.94 -13.74 -13.10
C ALA A 92 -6.99 -14.95 -12.13
N PRO A 93 -7.71 -14.85 -11.01
CA PRO A 93 -7.92 -16.00 -10.14
C PRO A 93 -8.53 -17.19 -10.91
N PRO A 94 -8.25 -18.44 -10.47
CA PRO A 94 -8.82 -19.64 -11.07
C PRO A 94 -10.33 -19.52 -11.27
N LEU A 95 -10.87 -20.09 -12.36
CA LEU A 95 -12.30 -20.00 -12.67
C LEU A 95 -13.18 -20.50 -11.52
N GLU A 96 -12.82 -21.63 -10.92
CA GLU A 96 -13.53 -22.18 -9.76
C GLU A 96 -13.57 -21.20 -8.58
N LEU A 97 -12.46 -20.52 -8.27
CA LEU A 97 -12.46 -19.50 -7.22
C LEU A 97 -13.37 -18.32 -7.58
N ARG A 98 -13.37 -17.89 -8.83
CA ARG A 98 -14.28 -16.81 -9.30
C ARG A 98 -15.75 -17.22 -9.18
N GLU A 99 -16.09 -18.47 -9.49
CA GLU A 99 -17.44 -19.01 -9.33
C GLU A 99 -17.86 -19.08 -7.86
N ARG A 100 -16.96 -19.49 -6.96
CA ARG A 100 -17.21 -19.50 -5.51
C ARG A 100 -17.45 -18.09 -4.96
N ILE A 101 -16.65 -17.12 -5.38
CA ILE A 101 -16.82 -15.71 -5.01
C ILE A 101 -18.18 -15.19 -5.51
N ALA A 102 -18.52 -15.44 -6.78
CA ALA A 102 -19.79 -15.02 -7.36
C ALA A 102 -20.99 -15.67 -6.63
N HIS A 103 -20.87 -16.94 -6.24
CA HIS A 103 -21.85 -17.62 -5.40
C HIS A 103 -21.99 -16.95 -4.04
N GLY A 104 -20.87 -16.58 -3.40
CA GLY A 104 -20.85 -15.84 -2.15
C GLY A 104 -21.56 -14.48 -2.26
N HIS A 105 -21.30 -13.71 -3.32
CA HIS A 105 -22.01 -12.45 -3.59
C HIS A 105 -23.52 -12.64 -3.80
N ALA A 106 -23.92 -13.69 -4.52
CA ALA A 106 -25.33 -13.93 -4.84
C ALA A 106 -26.15 -14.44 -3.65
N THR A 107 -25.53 -15.21 -2.76
CA THR A 107 -26.23 -15.90 -1.66
C THR A 107 -25.96 -15.27 -0.28
N GLY A 108 -24.97 -14.40 -0.17
CA GLY A 108 -24.43 -13.93 1.11
C GLY A 108 -23.70 -15.02 1.90
N ARG A 109 -23.46 -16.20 1.30
CA ARG A 109 -22.84 -17.35 1.97
C ARG A 109 -21.43 -17.54 1.46
N THR A 110 -20.46 -17.08 2.26
CA THR A 110 -19.03 -17.33 2.04
C THR A 110 -18.51 -18.24 3.14
N ASP A 111 -17.62 -19.16 2.79
CA ASP A 111 -16.97 -20.06 3.73
C ASP A 111 -15.49 -19.71 3.93
N THR A 112 -14.91 -20.21 5.03
CA THR A 112 -13.51 -19.98 5.39
C THR A 112 -12.56 -20.49 4.30
N ARG A 113 -12.87 -21.65 3.69
CA ARG A 113 -12.06 -22.24 2.61
C ARG A 113 -11.93 -21.31 1.40
N THR A 114 -13.01 -20.62 1.02
CA THR A 114 -12.95 -19.62 -0.06
C THR A 114 -12.06 -18.45 0.34
N ALA A 115 -12.19 -17.95 1.58
CA ALA A 115 -11.35 -16.88 2.08
C ALA A 115 -9.86 -17.29 2.13
N GLU A 116 -9.55 -18.50 2.58
CA GLU A 116 -8.20 -19.07 2.56
C GLU A 116 -7.63 -19.10 1.14
N TRP A 117 -8.40 -19.62 0.17
CA TRP A 117 -7.95 -19.70 -1.22
C TRP A 117 -7.72 -18.31 -1.86
N ILE A 118 -8.53 -17.29 -1.51
CA ILE A 118 -8.25 -15.91 -1.90
C ILE A 118 -6.89 -15.45 -1.37
N GLY A 119 -6.56 -15.80 -0.12
CA GLY A 119 -5.26 -15.49 0.48
C GLY A 119 -4.09 -16.17 -0.22
N GLU A 120 -4.24 -17.43 -0.61
CA GLU A 120 -3.24 -18.18 -1.38
C GLU A 120 -2.98 -17.53 -2.74
N VAL A 121 -4.04 -17.13 -3.46
CA VAL A 121 -3.92 -16.43 -4.74
C VAL A 121 -3.20 -15.10 -4.57
N LEU A 122 -3.52 -14.31 -3.54
CA LEU A 122 -2.80 -13.07 -3.26
C LEU A 122 -1.31 -13.33 -2.93
N ALA A 123 -1.00 -14.38 -2.16
CA ALA A 123 0.37 -14.76 -1.86
C ALA A 123 1.14 -15.18 -3.13
N GLN A 124 0.47 -15.82 -4.08
CA GLN A 124 1.04 -16.12 -5.40
C GLN A 124 1.31 -14.84 -6.20
N HIS A 125 0.35 -13.90 -6.25
CA HIS A 125 0.55 -12.60 -6.92
C HIS A 125 1.72 -11.81 -6.33
N ARG A 126 1.96 -11.88 -5.01
CA ARG A 126 3.16 -11.27 -4.39
C ARG A 126 4.47 -11.85 -4.94
N ARG A 127 4.52 -13.16 -5.19
CA ARG A 127 5.72 -13.83 -5.72
C ARG A 127 5.88 -13.63 -7.23
N ASP A 128 4.77 -13.47 -7.95
CA ASP A 128 4.80 -13.21 -9.39
C ASP A 128 5.03 -11.73 -9.72
N GLU A 129 4.79 -10.82 -8.76
CA GLU A 129 5.14 -9.40 -8.87
C GLU A 129 6.59 -9.20 -9.30
N ASP A 130 7.53 -9.93 -8.72
CA ASP A 130 8.96 -9.88 -9.09
C ASP A 130 9.24 -10.19 -10.57
N LYS A 131 8.32 -10.90 -11.26
CA LYS A 131 8.48 -11.33 -12.66
C LYS A 131 7.77 -10.41 -13.64
N VAL A 132 6.57 -9.93 -13.28
CA VAL A 132 5.63 -9.25 -14.18
C VAL A 132 5.56 -7.75 -13.89
N GLY A 133 5.94 -7.35 -12.67
CA GLY A 133 5.85 -5.98 -12.17
C GLY A 133 4.47 -5.64 -11.60
N GLY A 134 4.46 -4.93 -10.47
CA GLY A 134 3.22 -4.56 -9.77
C GLY A 134 2.19 -3.79 -10.60
N ARG A 135 2.63 -2.95 -11.55
CA ARG A 135 1.72 -2.15 -12.39
C ARG A 135 0.83 -3.01 -13.30
N GLU A 136 1.35 -4.12 -13.81
CA GLU A 136 0.57 -5.03 -14.67
C GLU A 136 -0.43 -5.86 -13.85
N LEU A 137 -0.06 -6.26 -12.63
CA LEU A 137 -0.93 -7.00 -11.71
C LEU A 137 -1.99 -6.11 -11.03
N TRP A 138 -1.83 -4.78 -11.07
CA TRP A 138 -2.71 -3.84 -10.39
C TRP A 138 -4.20 -4.05 -10.65
N PRO A 139 -4.68 -4.13 -11.92
CA PRO A 139 -6.12 -4.25 -12.17
C PRO A 139 -6.69 -5.55 -11.58
N THR A 140 -5.90 -6.60 -11.57
CA THR A 140 -6.28 -7.91 -11.03
C THR A 140 -6.38 -7.87 -9.50
N VAL A 141 -5.37 -7.34 -8.80
CA VAL A 141 -5.41 -7.24 -7.34
C VAL A 141 -6.47 -6.25 -6.87
N ARG A 142 -6.68 -5.15 -7.61
CA ARG A 142 -7.76 -4.20 -7.33
C ARG A 142 -9.14 -4.84 -7.47
N SER A 143 -9.36 -5.60 -8.54
CA SER A 143 -10.61 -6.35 -8.74
C SER A 143 -10.84 -7.41 -7.65
N GLN A 144 -9.78 -8.04 -7.15
CA GLN A 144 -9.89 -8.98 -6.02
C GLN A 144 -10.26 -8.27 -4.72
N LEU A 145 -9.68 -7.10 -4.44
CA LEU A 145 -10.09 -6.29 -3.29
C LEU A 145 -11.57 -5.88 -3.37
N ASP A 146 -12.05 -5.46 -4.54
CA ASP A 146 -13.47 -5.14 -4.73
C ASP A 146 -14.35 -6.38 -4.48
N ALA A 147 -13.91 -7.56 -4.95
CA ALA A 147 -14.63 -8.80 -4.68
C ALA A 147 -14.65 -9.16 -3.18
N VAL A 148 -13.53 -9.06 -2.48
CA VAL A 148 -13.42 -9.33 -1.03
C VAL A 148 -14.31 -8.37 -0.24
N THR A 149 -14.23 -7.07 -0.53
CA THR A 149 -14.99 -6.04 0.21
C THR A 149 -16.51 -6.18 0.03
N LEU A 150 -16.97 -6.69 -1.12
CA LEU A 150 -18.38 -7.01 -1.33
C LEU A 150 -18.88 -8.23 -0.53
N LEU A 151 -17.98 -9.13 -0.08
CA LEU A 151 -18.36 -10.29 0.74
C LEU A 151 -18.50 -9.91 2.24
N ILE A 152 -17.76 -8.89 2.70
CA ILE A 152 -17.68 -8.51 4.13
C ILE A 152 -19.05 -8.23 4.76
N PRO A 153 -19.97 -7.43 4.17
CA PRO A 153 -21.22 -7.05 4.84
C PRO A 153 -22.16 -8.23 5.14
N THR A 154 -21.99 -9.35 4.43
CA THR A 154 -22.80 -10.56 4.59
C THR A 154 -22.09 -11.67 5.37
N ALA A 155 -20.79 -11.50 5.67
CA ALA A 155 -20.01 -12.48 6.42
C ALA A 155 -20.17 -12.28 7.93
N SER A 156 -19.86 -13.32 8.70
CA SER A 156 -19.89 -13.28 10.17
C SER A 156 -18.84 -14.18 10.79
N GLY A 157 -18.43 -13.89 12.03
CA GLY A 157 -17.45 -14.68 12.78
C GLY A 157 -16.11 -14.79 12.05
N ALA A 158 -15.46 -15.95 12.15
CA ALA A 158 -14.12 -16.18 11.60
C ALA A 158 -14.00 -15.87 10.09
N VAL A 159 -15.09 -16.03 9.32
CA VAL A 159 -15.08 -15.68 7.88
C VAL A 159 -14.99 -14.16 7.69
N ALA A 160 -15.74 -13.38 8.46
CA ALA A 160 -15.66 -11.92 8.41
C ALA A 160 -14.28 -11.42 8.84
N ASP A 161 -13.73 -11.98 9.92
CA ASP A 161 -12.39 -11.64 10.41
C ASP A 161 -11.34 -11.92 9.32
N ARG A 162 -11.40 -13.09 8.66
CA ARG A 162 -10.48 -13.43 7.58
C ARG A 162 -10.64 -12.51 6.37
N LEU A 163 -11.86 -12.16 5.97
CA LEU A 163 -12.11 -11.25 4.85
C LEU A 163 -11.61 -9.83 5.13
N LEU A 164 -11.72 -9.34 6.37
CA LEU A 164 -11.15 -8.07 6.81
C LEU A 164 -9.61 -8.09 6.73
N LEU A 165 -8.98 -9.17 7.19
CA LEU A 165 -7.53 -9.35 7.02
C LEU A 165 -7.13 -9.35 5.55
N LEU A 166 -7.87 -10.07 4.70
CA LEU A 166 -7.61 -10.10 3.26
C LEU A 166 -7.76 -8.73 2.61
N ALA A 167 -8.77 -7.95 3.00
CA ALA A 167 -8.94 -6.59 2.50
C ALA A 167 -7.73 -5.71 2.88
N ALA A 168 -7.25 -5.82 4.12
CA ALA A 168 -6.04 -5.14 4.57
C ALA A 168 -4.79 -5.59 3.79
N GLU A 169 -4.63 -6.90 3.57
CA GLU A 169 -3.53 -7.48 2.80
C GLU A 169 -3.49 -6.99 1.34
N HIS A 170 -4.64 -6.93 0.67
CA HIS A 170 -4.75 -6.43 -0.70
C HIS A 170 -4.47 -4.93 -0.77
N ALA A 171 -5.01 -4.15 0.17
CA ALA A 171 -4.79 -2.72 0.22
C ALA A 171 -3.32 -2.38 0.49
N HIS A 172 -2.66 -3.13 1.37
CA HIS A 172 -1.21 -3.00 1.54
C HIS A 172 -0.45 -3.33 0.23
N TRP A 173 -0.84 -4.37 -0.50
CA TRP A 173 -0.20 -4.69 -1.79
C TRP A 173 -0.35 -3.53 -2.79
N LEU A 174 -1.55 -2.95 -2.91
CA LEU A 174 -1.80 -1.78 -3.76
C LEU A 174 -0.99 -0.56 -3.30
N SER A 175 -0.84 -0.38 -1.99
CA SER A 175 0.04 0.66 -1.45
C SER A 175 1.49 0.49 -1.92
N TRP A 176 2.01 -0.74 -1.89
CA TRP A 176 3.38 -1.03 -2.26
C TRP A 176 3.63 -0.66 -3.73
N VAL A 177 2.79 -1.14 -4.64
CA VAL A 177 2.89 -0.80 -6.07
C VAL A 177 2.77 0.71 -6.30
N ALA A 178 1.84 1.38 -5.62
CA ALA A 178 1.70 2.84 -5.73
C ALA A 178 2.97 3.58 -5.27
N ALA A 179 3.66 3.09 -4.23
CA ALA A 179 4.90 3.69 -3.76
C ALA A 179 6.07 3.49 -4.75
N GLU A 180 6.15 2.35 -5.42
CA GLU A 180 7.17 2.09 -6.46
C GLU A 180 6.98 2.96 -7.70
N GLU A 181 5.74 3.30 -8.02
CA GLU A 181 5.39 4.27 -9.08
C GLU A 181 5.48 5.74 -8.61
N ASP A 182 6.11 6.02 -7.46
CA ASP A 182 6.25 7.33 -6.80
C ASP A 182 4.91 8.06 -6.53
N GLN A 183 3.79 7.31 -6.46
CA GLN A 183 2.46 7.83 -6.13
C GLN A 183 2.23 7.85 -4.61
N ARG A 184 3.05 8.61 -3.88
CA ARG A 184 3.09 8.63 -2.40
C ARG A 184 1.73 8.89 -1.74
N GLY A 185 0.94 9.80 -2.31
CA GLY A 185 -0.40 10.11 -1.79
C GLY A 185 -1.35 8.92 -1.87
N ALA A 186 -1.32 8.19 -2.99
CA ALA A 186 -2.12 6.99 -3.17
C ALA A 186 -1.64 5.85 -2.26
N ALA A 187 -0.31 5.68 -2.14
CA ALA A 187 0.27 4.69 -1.23
C ALA A 187 -0.21 4.90 0.22
N LEU A 188 -0.14 6.14 0.73
CA LEU A 188 -0.63 6.45 2.07
C LEU A 188 -2.13 6.24 2.23
N ALA A 189 -2.95 6.60 1.23
CA ALA A 189 -4.39 6.34 1.29
C ALA A 189 -4.71 4.84 1.38
N TRP A 190 -3.99 4.00 0.64
CA TRP A 190 -4.14 2.54 0.73
C TRP A 190 -3.71 1.98 2.09
N ILE A 191 -2.65 2.52 2.68
CA ILE A 191 -2.23 2.20 4.06
C ILE A 191 -3.31 2.59 5.08
N ASP A 192 -3.94 3.74 4.92
CA ASP A 192 -5.01 4.17 5.83
C ASP A 192 -6.21 3.21 5.76
N MET A 193 -6.59 2.79 4.55
CA MET A 193 -7.65 1.79 4.35
C MET A 193 -7.25 0.42 4.92
N ALA A 194 -6.02 -0.04 4.65
CA ALA A 194 -5.51 -1.29 5.19
C ALA A 194 -5.53 -1.33 6.72
N HIS A 195 -5.17 -0.20 7.35
CA HIS A 195 -5.21 -0.07 8.80
C HIS A 195 -6.63 -0.17 9.36
N GLY A 196 -7.61 0.48 8.72
CA GLY A 196 -9.01 0.40 9.11
C GLY A 196 -9.51 -1.05 9.19
N TRP A 197 -9.35 -1.82 8.12
CA TRP A 197 -9.76 -3.23 8.10
C TRP A 197 -8.97 -4.10 9.09
N ALA A 198 -7.69 -3.83 9.30
CA ALA A 198 -6.89 -4.56 10.28
C ALA A 198 -7.39 -4.34 11.71
N VAL A 199 -7.75 -3.10 12.07
CA VAL A 199 -8.30 -2.76 13.39
C VAL A 199 -9.71 -3.32 13.55
N ASP A 200 -10.56 -3.17 12.54
CA ASP A 200 -11.95 -3.67 12.57
C ASP A 200 -12.00 -5.20 12.75
N GLY A 201 -11.04 -5.93 12.18
CA GLY A 201 -10.92 -7.38 12.34
C GLY A 201 -10.06 -7.86 13.52
N GLY A 202 -9.52 -6.95 14.35
CA GLY A 202 -8.67 -7.31 15.49
C GLY A 202 -7.30 -7.90 15.13
N HIS A 203 -6.79 -7.63 13.92
CA HIS A 203 -5.56 -8.21 13.39
C HIS A 203 -4.33 -7.39 13.78
N ALA A 204 -3.86 -7.58 15.03
CA ALA A 204 -2.74 -6.82 15.62
C ALA A 204 -1.47 -6.83 14.74
N ASP A 205 -1.07 -7.99 14.21
CA ASP A 205 0.10 -8.11 13.34
C ASP A 205 -0.02 -7.27 12.07
N MET A 206 -1.20 -7.27 11.45
CA MET A 206 -1.46 -6.46 10.25
C MET A 206 -1.52 -4.97 10.59
N ALA A 207 -2.14 -4.60 11.70
CA ALA A 207 -2.19 -3.19 12.14
C ALA A 207 -0.77 -2.64 12.39
N SER A 208 0.09 -3.40 13.06
CA SER A 208 1.50 -3.07 13.26
C SER A 208 2.27 -3.02 11.94
N TRP A 209 2.07 -4.00 11.06
CA TRP A 209 2.70 -4.04 9.73
C TRP A 209 2.39 -2.78 8.91
N VAL A 210 1.13 -2.35 8.88
CA VAL A 210 0.70 -1.16 8.13
C VAL A 210 1.32 0.11 8.72
N HIS A 211 1.44 0.22 10.06
CA HIS A 211 2.18 1.32 10.69
C HIS A 211 3.67 1.31 10.35
N ARG A 212 4.30 0.13 10.35
CA ARG A 212 5.69 -0.05 9.94
C ARG A 212 5.90 0.43 8.50
N ILE A 213 5.01 0.08 7.57
CA ILE A 213 5.07 0.57 6.18
C ILE A 213 4.89 2.10 6.11
N ARG A 214 3.92 2.66 6.86
CA ARG A 214 3.73 4.11 6.93
C ARG A 214 4.98 4.84 7.43
N ALA A 215 5.68 4.28 8.42
CA ALA A 215 6.94 4.82 8.91
C ALA A 215 8.03 4.80 7.82
N ARG A 216 8.15 3.69 7.07
CA ARG A 216 9.07 3.59 5.93
C ARG A 216 8.80 4.67 4.88
N TYR A 217 7.55 4.87 4.47
CA TYR A 217 7.21 5.91 3.49
C TYR A 217 7.48 7.32 4.01
N SER A 218 7.20 7.58 5.30
CA SER A 218 7.51 8.87 5.92
C SER A 218 9.02 9.15 5.89
N LEU A 219 9.83 8.13 6.16
CA LEU A 219 11.29 8.24 6.10
C LEU A 219 11.79 8.50 4.67
N GLN A 220 11.30 7.74 3.68
CA GLN A 220 11.61 7.96 2.26
C GLN A 220 11.14 9.35 1.77
N GLY A 221 10.08 9.88 2.41
CA GLY A 221 9.57 11.23 2.21
C GLY A 221 10.42 12.35 2.83
N GLY A 222 11.48 12.02 3.58
CA GLY A 222 12.34 13.00 4.25
C GLY A 222 11.82 13.47 5.61
N ASP A 223 10.91 12.73 6.25
CA ASP A 223 10.37 13.03 7.58
C ASP A 223 10.78 11.95 8.61
N PRO A 224 12.06 11.96 9.06
CA PRO A 224 12.58 10.93 9.97
C PRO A 224 11.95 11.02 11.38
N VAL A 225 11.53 12.20 11.84
CA VAL A 225 10.89 12.38 13.15
C VAL A 225 9.51 11.73 13.17
N ARG A 226 8.69 11.94 12.13
CA ARG A 226 7.41 11.25 12.00
C ARG A 226 7.59 9.76 11.78
N ALA A 227 8.59 9.36 11.00
CA ALA A 227 8.91 7.96 10.79
C ALA A 227 9.20 7.25 12.13
N LEU A 228 10.04 7.84 12.99
CA LEU A 228 10.35 7.26 14.29
C LEU A 228 9.10 7.14 15.17
N ARG A 229 8.30 8.22 15.29
CA ARG A 229 7.04 8.19 16.06
C ARG A 229 6.10 7.09 15.56
N THR A 230 5.96 6.95 14.25
CA THR A 230 5.07 5.97 13.62
C THR A 230 5.59 4.54 13.78
N ALA A 231 6.91 4.34 13.70
CA ALA A 231 7.54 3.04 13.93
C ALA A 231 7.40 2.59 15.40
N GLU A 232 7.48 3.50 16.35
CA GLU A 232 7.23 3.18 17.77
C GLU A 232 5.78 2.77 18.01
N GLN A 233 4.80 3.38 17.33
CA GLN A 233 3.41 2.92 17.38
C GLN A 233 3.26 1.49 16.85
N ALA A 234 3.95 1.14 15.75
CA ALA A 234 3.95 -0.23 15.26
C ALA A 234 4.43 -1.22 16.34
N ARG A 235 5.55 -0.92 17.01
CA ARG A 235 6.13 -1.76 18.07
C ARG A 235 5.26 -1.90 19.31
N GLN A 236 4.53 -0.85 19.67
CA GLN A 236 3.72 -0.81 20.88
C GLN A 236 2.35 -1.48 20.73
N THR A 237 2.05 -2.02 19.54
CA THR A 237 0.83 -2.79 19.31
C THR A 237 0.81 -4.03 20.22
N VAL A 238 -0.29 -4.25 20.93
CA VAL A 238 -0.43 -5.38 21.87
C VAL A 238 -0.75 -6.66 21.10
N GLY A 239 -0.15 -7.78 21.50
CA GLY A 239 -0.47 -9.11 20.95
C GLY A 239 0.26 -9.45 19.65
N LEU A 240 1.41 -8.83 19.38
CA LEU A 240 2.20 -9.15 18.19
C LEU A 240 2.84 -10.53 18.26
N SER A 241 2.86 -11.23 17.13
CA SER A 241 3.76 -12.36 16.92
C SER A 241 5.23 -11.91 16.94
N PRO A 242 6.19 -12.80 17.26
CA PRO A 242 7.62 -12.48 17.18
C PRO A 242 8.04 -11.94 15.80
N ALA A 243 7.45 -12.48 14.72
CA ALA A 243 7.69 -12.02 13.35
C ALA A 243 7.28 -10.55 13.15
N ALA A 244 6.06 -10.19 13.57
CA ALA A 244 5.56 -8.82 13.43
C ALA A 244 6.32 -7.84 14.35
N ALA A 245 6.64 -8.27 15.57
CA ALA A 245 7.45 -7.49 16.51
C ALA A 245 8.86 -7.24 15.99
N SER A 246 9.49 -8.23 15.34
CA SER A 246 10.81 -8.10 14.72
C SER A 246 10.83 -6.99 13.66
N VAL A 247 9.95 -7.06 12.66
CA VAL A 247 9.95 -6.08 11.56
C VAL A 247 9.54 -4.68 12.01
N ALA A 248 8.64 -4.56 12.99
CA ALA A 248 8.30 -3.29 13.60
C ALA A 248 9.50 -2.68 14.35
N THR A 249 10.23 -3.51 15.09
CA THR A 249 11.42 -3.11 15.85
C THR A 249 12.56 -2.68 14.94
N HIS A 250 12.79 -3.41 13.85
CA HIS A 250 13.77 -3.03 12.83
C HIS A 250 13.46 -1.68 12.18
N GLN A 251 12.20 -1.43 11.81
CA GLN A 251 11.83 -0.14 11.22
C GLN A 251 12.04 1.03 12.19
N ALA A 252 11.85 0.81 13.49
CA ALA A 252 12.18 1.80 14.51
C ALA A 252 13.70 1.99 14.64
N ALA A 253 14.50 0.92 14.51
CA ALA A 253 15.96 1.00 14.48
C ALA A 253 16.45 1.90 13.33
N ILE A 254 15.92 1.68 12.11
CA ILE A 254 16.23 2.50 10.93
C ILE A 254 15.81 3.96 11.14
N ALA A 255 14.63 4.21 11.71
CA ALA A 255 14.17 5.57 11.97
C ALA A 255 14.98 6.27 13.09
N ALA A 256 15.39 5.54 14.13
CA ALA A 256 16.27 6.02 15.19
C ALA A 256 17.64 6.42 14.64
N ALA A 257 18.22 5.60 13.75
CA ALA A 257 19.46 5.92 13.06
C ALA A 257 19.33 7.23 12.25
N ALA A 258 18.19 7.42 11.56
CA ALA A 258 17.94 8.60 10.73
C ALA A 258 17.82 9.92 11.54
N VAL A 259 17.41 9.85 12.81
CA VAL A 259 17.41 11.02 13.72
C VAL A 259 18.70 11.15 14.55
N GLY A 260 19.69 10.26 14.32
CA GLY A 260 20.99 10.30 14.99
C GLY A 260 21.07 9.51 16.31
N GLU A 261 20.03 8.78 16.69
CA GLU A 261 19.98 7.96 17.92
C GLU A 261 20.71 6.61 17.73
N ARG A 262 22.02 6.65 17.43
CA ARG A 262 22.82 5.46 17.05
C ARG A 262 22.80 4.33 18.07
N VAL A 263 22.95 4.66 19.36
CA VAL A 263 22.95 3.65 20.44
C VAL A 263 21.63 2.91 20.47
N ARG A 264 20.51 3.65 20.42
CA ARG A 264 19.17 3.07 20.39
C ARG A 264 18.96 2.25 19.12
N ALA A 265 19.39 2.75 17.96
CA ALA A 265 19.27 2.03 16.71
C ALA A 265 19.93 0.65 16.77
N ARG A 266 21.14 0.54 17.34
CA ARG A 266 21.81 -0.76 17.53
C ARG A 266 21.03 -1.70 18.45
N LEU A 267 20.64 -1.23 19.63
CA LEU A 267 19.85 -2.03 20.58
C LEU A 267 18.55 -2.54 19.97
N LEU A 268 17.88 -1.72 19.16
CA LEU A 268 16.67 -2.10 18.45
C LEU A 268 16.96 -3.11 17.33
N ALA A 269 18.08 -2.98 16.61
CA ALA A 269 18.47 -3.95 15.59
C ALA A 269 18.75 -5.33 16.20
N ASP A 270 19.47 -5.38 17.31
CA ASP A 270 19.76 -6.62 18.05
C ASP A 270 18.44 -7.26 18.54
N GLN A 271 17.56 -6.47 19.15
CA GLN A 271 16.25 -6.94 19.58
C GLN A 271 15.40 -7.47 18.41
N ALA A 272 15.42 -6.79 17.26
CA ALA A 272 14.70 -7.23 16.07
C ALA A 272 15.25 -8.56 15.54
N HIS A 273 16.57 -8.75 15.60
CA HIS A 273 17.22 -9.99 15.22
C HIS A 273 16.81 -11.16 16.13
N ASP A 274 16.88 -10.96 17.45
CA ASP A 274 16.49 -11.97 18.45
C ASP A 274 15.02 -12.40 18.29
N LEU A 275 14.13 -11.46 17.96
CA LEU A 275 12.72 -11.75 17.68
C LEU A 275 12.53 -12.57 16.41
N ALA A 276 13.32 -12.32 15.36
CA ALA A 276 13.24 -13.11 14.13
C ALA A 276 13.72 -14.55 14.33
N LEU A 277 14.73 -14.77 15.18
CA LEU A 277 15.26 -16.10 15.49
C LEU A 277 14.27 -16.99 16.27
N GLN A 278 13.22 -16.41 16.88
CA GLN A 278 12.16 -17.17 17.54
C GLN A 278 11.19 -17.84 16.56
N VAL A 279 11.18 -17.41 15.29
CA VAL A 279 10.27 -17.88 14.23
C VAL A 279 11.05 -18.21 12.95
N PRO A 280 11.98 -19.19 13.01
CA PRO A 280 12.83 -19.51 11.87
C PRO A 280 12.05 -20.10 10.68
N ASP A 281 10.94 -20.78 10.96
CA ASP A 281 10.13 -21.49 9.99
C ASP A 281 9.07 -20.57 9.34
N GLU A 282 8.75 -20.79 8.06
CA GLU A 282 7.76 -19.96 7.33
C GLU A 282 6.34 -20.11 7.86
N GLU A 283 5.99 -21.31 8.33
CA GLU A 283 4.64 -21.66 8.78
C GLU A 283 4.23 -20.91 10.07
N ASP A 284 5.21 -20.51 10.88
CA ASP A 284 4.99 -19.78 12.14
C ASP A 284 4.82 -18.25 11.95
N ARG A 285 4.89 -17.78 10.71
CA ARG A 285 4.89 -16.35 10.38
C ARG A 285 3.58 -15.97 9.66
N PRO A 286 3.08 -14.74 9.87
CA PRO A 286 2.05 -14.19 8.99
C PRO A 286 2.48 -14.29 7.52
N GLY A 287 1.60 -14.71 6.62
CA GLY A 287 1.98 -15.06 5.24
C GLY A 287 2.62 -13.93 4.43
N TRP A 288 2.40 -12.66 4.78
CA TRP A 288 3.08 -11.50 4.17
C TRP A 288 4.51 -11.26 4.71
N LEU A 289 4.96 -12.04 5.70
CA LEU A 289 6.30 -12.03 6.31
C LEU A 289 7.13 -13.27 5.94
N TYR A 290 6.75 -14.00 4.88
CA TYR A 290 7.50 -15.18 4.38
C TYR A 290 8.98 -14.89 4.10
N TRP A 291 9.32 -13.64 3.79
CA TRP A 291 10.68 -13.20 3.50
C TRP A 291 11.57 -13.05 4.75
N LEU A 292 11.02 -12.96 5.96
CA LEU A 292 11.76 -12.74 7.21
C LEU A 292 12.51 -14.01 7.66
N THR A 293 13.56 -14.39 6.94
CA THR A 293 14.45 -15.49 7.32
C THR A 293 15.54 -15.02 8.28
N PRO A 294 16.22 -15.92 9.00
CA PRO A 294 17.40 -15.56 9.81
C PRO A 294 18.47 -14.78 9.03
N THR A 295 18.71 -15.15 7.78
CA THR A 295 19.61 -14.41 6.87
C THR A 295 19.15 -12.97 6.65
N ARG A 296 17.85 -12.76 6.40
CA ARG A 296 17.31 -11.41 6.21
C ARG A 296 17.34 -10.59 7.50
N ALA A 297 17.10 -11.22 8.64
CA ALA A 297 17.24 -10.56 9.94
C ALA A 297 18.70 -10.11 10.18
N ALA A 298 19.71 -10.89 9.77
CA ALA A 298 21.11 -10.46 9.83
C ALA A 298 21.42 -9.29 8.88
N LEU A 299 20.85 -9.29 7.67
CA LEU A 299 20.96 -8.17 6.72
C LEU A 299 20.27 -6.90 7.22
N ASP A 300 19.21 -7.04 8.02
CA ASP A 300 18.51 -5.95 8.69
C ASP A 300 19.38 -5.29 9.77
N VAL A 301 20.17 -6.08 10.52
CA VAL A 301 21.21 -5.58 11.44
C VAL A 301 22.29 -4.81 10.69
N ALA A 302 22.87 -5.40 9.62
CA ALA A 302 23.87 -4.75 8.79
C ALA A 302 23.34 -3.45 8.14
N SER A 303 22.07 -3.44 7.72
CA SER A 303 21.39 -2.25 7.20
C SER A 303 21.23 -1.16 8.25
N THR A 304 21.05 -1.51 9.51
CA THR A 304 21.00 -0.54 10.61
C THR A 304 22.38 0.04 10.90
N ALA A 305 23.43 -0.79 10.93
CA ALA A 305 24.81 -0.31 11.04
C ALA A 305 25.16 0.66 9.89
N TYR A 306 24.74 0.33 8.67
CA TYR A 306 24.87 1.22 7.51
C TYR A 306 24.15 2.55 7.72
N ALA A 307 22.90 2.53 8.20
CA ALA A 307 22.13 3.74 8.50
C ALA A 307 22.79 4.60 9.59
N CYS A 308 23.44 3.97 10.57
CA CYS A 308 24.21 4.64 11.62
C CYS A 308 25.56 5.22 11.13
N ARG A 309 25.96 4.92 9.89
CA ARG A 309 27.28 5.23 9.30
C ARG A 309 28.44 4.47 9.95
N GLU A 310 28.16 3.27 10.45
CA GLU A 310 29.15 2.35 11.00
C GLU A 310 29.67 1.45 9.88
N TRP A 311 30.46 2.04 8.99
CA TRP A 311 30.79 1.45 7.68
C TRP A 311 31.47 0.08 7.79
N GLN A 312 32.37 -0.09 8.77
CA GLN A 312 33.07 -1.36 8.98
C GLN A 312 32.09 -2.46 9.40
N ALA A 313 31.28 -2.21 10.44
CA ALA A 313 30.28 -3.16 10.92
C ALA A 313 29.23 -3.50 9.86
N ALA A 314 28.81 -2.50 9.07
CA ALA A 314 27.91 -2.71 7.95
C ALA A 314 28.53 -3.62 6.87
N ALA A 315 29.76 -3.35 6.44
CA ALA A 315 30.45 -4.14 5.43
C ALA A 315 30.67 -5.59 5.89
N ASP A 316 31.08 -5.79 7.15
CA ASP A 316 31.30 -7.11 7.72
C ASP A 316 29.99 -7.91 7.81
N GLY A 317 28.92 -7.30 8.34
CA GLY A 317 27.61 -7.94 8.43
C GLY A 317 27.00 -8.28 7.06
N PHE A 318 27.13 -7.40 6.06
CA PHE A 318 26.70 -7.74 4.70
C PHE A 318 27.51 -8.90 4.12
N ARG A 319 28.84 -8.90 4.30
CA ARG A 319 29.72 -9.96 3.79
C ARG A 319 29.35 -11.33 4.36
N GLU A 320 29.04 -11.39 5.65
CA GLU A 320 28.66 -12.62 6.34
C GLU A 320 27.30 -13.14 5.88
N ALA A 321 26.30 -12.27 5.73
CA ALA A 321 24.93 -12.70 5.44
C ALA A 321 24.62 -12.91 3.95
N LEU A 322 25.32 -12.21 3.04
CA LEU A 322 25.08 -12.28 1.59
C LEU A 322 25.07 -13.69 0.98
N PRO A 323 25.96 -14.64 1.37
CA PRO A 323 25.93 -16.01 0.85
C PRO A 323 24.59 -16.73 1.11
N GLY A 324 23.87 -16.36 2.17
CA GLY A 324 22.57 -16.93 2.50
C GLY A 324 21.43 -16.49 1.56
N LEU A 325 21.68 -15.60 0.59
CA LEU A 325 20.71 -15.14 -0.41
C LEU A 325 20.86 -15.83 -1.78
N GLY A 326 21.56 -16.96 -1.89
CA GLY A 326 21.89 -17.60 -3.19
C GLY A 326 20.73 -17.89 -4.16
N GLY A 327 19.47 -17.87 -3.70
CA GLY A 327 18.26 -18.00 -4.53
C GLY A 327 17.57 -16.69 -4.93
N TYR A 328 18.09 -15.53 -4.50
CA TYR A 328 17.44 -14.21 -4.62
C TYR A 328 18.39 -13.17 -5.24
N PRO A 329 18.63 -13.23 -6.58
CA PRO A 329 19.67 -12.41 -7.23
C PRO A 329 19.41 -10.90 -7.13
N ARG A 330 18.14 -10.46 -7.14
CA ARG A 330 17.76 -9.05 -6.97
C ARG A 330 18.18 -8.51 -5.60
N ASP A 331 17.89 -9.25 -4.55
CA ASP A 331 18.23 -8.86 -3.18
C ASP A 331 19.73 -8.96 -2.93
N GLN A 332 20.38 -9.99 -3.47
CA GLN A 332 21.83 -10.11 -3.41
C GLN A 332 22.51 -8.90 -4.05
N ALA A 333 22.08 -8.47 -5.24
CA ALA A 333 22.60 -7.28 -5.90
C ALA A 333 22.37 -6.00 -5.07
N TYR A 334 21.19 -5.86 -4.45
CA TYR A 334 20.86 -4.72 -3.59
C TYR A 334 21.80 -4.62 -2.37
N TYR A 335 22.00 -5.71 -1.64
CA TYR A 335 22.86 -5.71 -0.46
C TYR A 335 24.34 -5.67 -0.81
N GLN A 336 24.75 -6.27 -1.94
CA GLN A 336 26.10 -6.14 -2.48
C GLN A 336 26.45 -4.67 -2.76
N ALA A 337 25.56 -3.93 -3.42
CA ALA A 337 25.77 -2.51 -3.71
C ALA A 337 25.95 -1.67 -2.42
N LYS A 338 25.20 -2.01 -1.36
CA LYS A 338 25.36 -1.38 -0.03
C LYS A 338 26.68 -1.74 0.63
N MET A 339 27.10 -3.00 0.55
CA MET A 339 28.41 -3.43 1.06
C MET A 339 29.54 -2.69 0.34
N ASP A 340 29.49 -2.61 -0.98
CA ASP A 340 30.49 -1.90 -1.78
C ASP A 340 30.52 -0.40 -1.43
N ASP A 341 29.36 0.22 -1.17
CA ASP A 341 29.32 1.62 -0.71
C ASP A 341 29.91 1.79 0.70
N ALA A 342 29.65 0.87 1.62
CA ALA A 342 30.24 0.90 2.95
C ALA A 342 31.78 0.78 2.87
N LEU A 343 32.29 -0.14 2.04
CA LEU A 343 33.73 -0.33 1.83
C LEU A 343 34.41 0.91 1.23
N ARG A 344 33.73 1.65 0.34
CA ARG A 344 34.25 2.91 -0.21
C ARG A 344 34.34 4.05 0.82
N ARG A 345 33.65 3.94 1.95
CA ARG A 345 33.56 4.97 3.01
C ARG A 345 34.44 4.69 4.23
N LEU A 346 35.15 3.55 4.22
CA LEU A 346 36.28 3.27 5.11
C LEU A 346 37.48 4.12 4.68
#